data_AF-A0AAD7L441-F1
#
_entry.id   AF-A0AAD7L441-F1
#
_cell.length_a   1.000
_cell.length_b   1.000
_cell.length_c   1.000
_cell.angle_alpha   90.00
_cell.angle_beta   90.00
_cell.angle_gamma   90.00
#
_symmetry.space_group_name_H-M   'P 1'
#
loop_
_entity.id
_entity.type
_entity.pdbx_description
1 polymer ?
#
loop_
_entity_poly.entity_id
_entity_poly.type
_entity_poly.pdbx_seq_one_letter_code
_entity_poly.pdbx_strand_id
1 'polypeptide(L)'
;MGERAWSNWRTIGSVETGRRRSLQPCIKRLSKSKHWHPNCQNQGVKVLLSIGGGTNTYTLSSADDARNLAEYIWNNFLGGQSNSRPLGDAVLDGVDFDIEAGEPHYEALARRLSELGQGGKKLYLAAAPQCPFPDQKLNGALSSGLFDYVWIQFYNNYCQYSSNNGNDFKTVWNKWTSTIPARKFFVGLPAARAAAGSGYVPSNVFITQVLPFVKNSPKYGGVMLWNRYYDIQSDYSSKIGSSI
;
A
#
# COMPACT_ATOMS: atom_id res chain seq x y z
N MET A 1 2.04 27.33 -12.90
CA MET A 1 1.31 26.45 -11.96
C MET A 1 1.76 25.04 -12.24
N GLY A 2 2.78 24.55 -11.52
CA GLY A 2 3.62 23.44 -11.98
C GLY A 2 3.69 22.29 -10.98
N GLU A 3 3.30 21.11 -11.47
CA GLU A 3 3.83 19.77 -11.16
C GLU A 3 4.52 19.59 -9.81
N ARG A 4 3.77 19.38 -8.73
CA ARG A 4 4.31 18.81 -7.48
C ARG A 4 3.20 18.07 -6.73
N ALA A 5 3.20 16.73 -6.81
CA ALA A 5 2.71 15.77 -5.79
C ALA A 5 2.31 14.41 -6.42
N TRP A 6 3.24 13.66 -7.01
CA TRP A 6 2.97 12.25 -7.38
C TRP A 6 4.24 11.40 -7.23
N SER A 7 4.65 11.06 -6.01
CA SER A 7 5.83 10.22 -5.78
C SER A 7 5.66 9.13 -4.72
N ASN A 8 4.44 8.63 -4.50
CA ASN A 8 4.20 7.51 -3.60
C ASN A 8 3.69 6.31 -4.41
N TRP A 9 4.59 5.54 -5.02
CA TRP A 9 4.22 4.28 -5.66
C TRP A 9 4.47 3.14 -4.67
N ARG A 10 3.40 2.39 -4.31
CA ARG A 10 3.52 1.12 -3.58
C ARG A 10 3.35 -0.03 -4.57
N THR A 11 4.45 -0.70 -4.92
CA THR A 11 4.40 -1.89 -5.79
C THR A 11 4.13 -3.13 -4.96
N ILE A 12 3.16 -3.96 -5.38
CA ILE A 12 2.98 -5.31 -4.81
C ILE A 12 3.93 -6.25 -5.52
N GLY A 13 5.19 -6.23 -5.07
CA GLY A 13 6.11 -7.33 -5.27
C GLY A 13 5.82 -8.39 -4.21
N SER A 14 4.77 -9.18 -4.41
CA SER A 14 4.62 -10.37 -3.58
C SER A 14 5.85 -11.23 -3.83
N VAL A 15 6.64 -11.50 -2.78
CA VAL A 15 7.56 -12.63 -2.75
C VAL A 15 6.71 -13.91 -2.59
N GLU A 16 5.64 -14.05 -3.39
CA GLU A 16 4.89 -15.28 -3.51
C GLU A 16 5.61 -16.11 -4.55
N THR A 17 6.10 -17.26 -4.11
CA THR A 17 6.91 -18.26 -4.84
C THR A 17 8.41 -17.93 -4.84
N GLY A 18 9.20 -18.81 -4.23
CA GLY A 18 10.66 -18.75 -4.10
C GLY A 18 11.45 -18.81 -5.41
N ARG A 19 11.14 -17.95 -6.38
CA ARG A 19 12.00 -17.59 -7.50
C ARG A 19 12.48 -16.16 -7.27
N ARG A 20 13.82 -15.99 -7.21
CA ARG A 20 14.46 -14.68 -7.34
C ARG A 20 13.96 -13.99 -8.61
N ARG A 21 12.95 -13.13 -8.51
CA ARG A 21 12.66 -12.12 -9.52
C ARG A 21 12.98 -10.79 -8.88
N SER A 22 14.13 -10.23 -9.23
CA SER A 22 14.54 -8.95 -8.66
C SER A 22 13.48 -7.89 -9.01
N LEU A 23 13.11 -7.05 -8.05
CA LEU A 23 12.32 -5.84 -8.29
C LEU A 23 13.11 -4.78 -9.08
N GLN A 24 14.38 -5.05 -9.38
CA GLN A 24 15.30 -4.13 -10.06
C GLN A 24 14.89 -3.71 -11.48
N PRO A 25 14.31 -4.56 -12.35
CA PRO A 25 13.93 -4.16 -13.72
C PRO A 25 12.72 -3.21 -13.75
N CYS A 26 11.83 -3.31 -12.76
CA CYS A 26 10.65 -2.47 -12.64
C CYS A 26 10.93 -0.98 -12.42
N ILE A 27 12.07 -0.68 -11.77
CA ILE A 27 12.29 0.63 -11.12
C ILE A 27 13.48 1.41 -11.73
N LYS A 28 14.40 0.75 -12.45
CA LYS A 28 15.57 1.40 -13.08
C LYS A 28 15.23 2.47 -14.14
N ARG A 29 13.97 2.62 -14.56
CA ARG A 29 13.53 3.57 -15.60
C ARG A 29 12.56 4.65 -15.11
N LEU A 30 12.43 4.89 -13.81
CA LEU A 30 11.52 5.95 -13.30
C LEU A 30 11.88 7.37 -13.76
N SER A 31 13.13 7.63 -14.19
CA SER A 31 13.54 8.95 -14.66
C SER A 31 13.30 9.20 -16.15
N LYS A 32 13.01 8.17 -16.96
CA LYS A 32 12.80 8.30 -18.41
C LYS A 32 11.82 7.24 -18.93
N SER A 33 10.66 7.71 -19.42
CA SER A 33 9.72 7.06 -20.36
C SER A 33 8.39 6.53 -19.83
N LYS A 34 7.34 6.84 -20.61
CA LYS A 34 5.93 6.41 -20.55
C LYS A 34 5.71 4.88 -20.67
N HIS A 35 6.74 4.05 -20.44
CA HIS A 35 6.78 2.62 -20.82
C HIS A 35 7.14 1.66 -19.67
N TRP A 36 7.13 2.12 -18.42
CA TRP A 36 7.59 1.29 -17.29
C TRP A 36 6.57 0.24 -16.83
N HIS A 37 5.27 0.53 -16.95
CA HIS A 37 4.19 -0.33 -16.42
C HIS A 37 4.09 -1.73 -17.06
N PRO A 38 4.13 -1.88 -18.42
CA PRO A 38 3.99 -3.19 -19.03
C PRO A 38 5.10 -4.16 -18.59
N ASN A 39 6.31 -3.65 -18.35
CA ASN A 39 7.45 -4.47 -17.93
C ASN A 39 7.28 -5.08 -16.54
N CYS A 40 6.58 -4.41 -15.62
CA CYS A 40 6.29 -4.95 -14.29
C CYS A 40 5.18 -5.97 -14.31
N GLN A 41 4.07 -5.62 -14.96
CA GLN A 41 2.90 -6.49 -15.04
C GLN A 41 3.23 -7.79 -15.79
N ASN A 42 4.04 -7.74 -16.85
CA ASN A 42 4.54 -8.92 -17.56
C ASN A 42 5.43 -9.83 -16.70
N GLN A 43 6.02 -9.30 -15.61
CA GLN A 43 6.80 -10.08 -14.65
C GLN A 43 5.96 -10.63 -13.49
N GLY A 44 4.66 -10.34 -13.48
CA GLY A 44 3.72 -10.73 -12.42
C GLY A 44 3.65 -9.76 -11.24
N VAL A 45 4.31 -8.60 -11.32
CA VAL A 45 4.25 -7.56 -10.28
C VAL A 45 2.99 -6.73 -10.48
N LYS A 46 2.17 -6.58 -9.43
CA LYS A 46 0.99 -5.71 -9.49
C LYS A 46 1.39 -4.26 -9.23
N VAL A 47 0.86 -3.37 -10.03
CA VAL A 47 1.10 -1.92 -9.94
C VAL A 47 -0.21 -1.22 -9.60
N LEU A 48 -0.22 -0.54 -8.46
CA LEU A 48 -1.39 0.18 -7.95
C LEU A 48 -1.13 1.68 -7.99
N LEU A 49 -2.19 2.46 -8.21
CA LEU A 49 -2.20 3.90 -7.97
C LEU A 49 -2.41 4.15 -6.48
N SER A 50 -1.45 4.76 -5.79
CA SER A 50 -1.66 5.22 -4.42
C SER A 50 -2.29 6.60 -4.41
N ILE A 51 -3.37 6.77 -3.65
CA ILE A 51 -4.05 8.05 -3.42
C ILE A 51 -3.78 8.53 -1.99
N GLY A 52 -3.61 9.85 -1.83
CA GLY A 52 -3.33 10.48 -0.54
C GLY A 52 -1.83 10.68 -0.27
N GLY A 53 -1.35 10.13 0.84
CA GLY A 53 0.00 10.29 1.40
C GLY A 53 0.06 11.27 2.57
N GLY A 54 1.25 11.50 3.13
CA GLY A 54 1.45 12.33 4.33
C GLY A 54 1.27 13.85 4.17
N THR A 55 0.70 14.33 3.05
CA THR A 55 0.35 15.76 2.89
C THR A 55 -1.11 16.00 3.28
N ASN A 56 -1.45 17.20 3.74
CA ASN A 56 -2.82 17.55 4.16
C ASN A 56 -3.61 18.30 3.09
N THR A 57 -3.22 18.20 1.82
CA THR A 57 -3.77 18.99 0.70
C THR A 57 -4.85 18.26 -0.09
N TYR A 58 -5.26 17.07 0.33
CA TYR A 58 -6.36 16.32 -0.26
C TYR A 58 -7.44 16.05 0.76
N THR A 59 -8.68 16.00 0.29
CA THR A 59 -9.84 15.53 1.04
C THR A 59 -10.91 15.14 0.05
N LEU A 60 -11.91 14.41 0.54
CA LEU A 60 -13.20 14.28 -0.11
C LEU A 60 -14.19 15.13 0.69
N SER A 61 -15.07 15.89 0.05
CA SER A 61 -16.06 16.72 0.77
C SER A 61 -17.39 16.02 1.01
N SER A 62 -17.66 14.93 0.27
CA SER A 62 -18.91 14.18 0.36
C SER A 62 -18.78 12.79 -0.26
N ALA A 63 -19.81 11.96 -0.12
CA ALA A 63 -19.90 10.68 -0.83
C ALA A 63 -20.00 10.87 -2.36
N ASP A 64 -20.63 11.94 -2.84
CA ASP A 64 -20.72 12.23 -4.28
C ASP A 64 -19.36 12.60 -4.86
N ASP A 65 -18.59 13.40 -4.12
CA ASP A 65 -17.20 13.73 -4.46
C ASP A 65 -16.32 12.46 -4.52
N ALA A 66 -16.52 11.55 -3.56
CA ALA A 66 -15.88 10.24 -3.57
C ALA A 66 -16.21 9.40 -4.82
N ARG A 67 -17.48 9.42 -5.27
CA ARG A 67 -17.88 8.71 -6.50
C ARG A 67 -17.32 9.39 -7.76
N ASN A 68 -17.27 10.72 -7.80
CA ASN A 68 -16.65 11.45 -8.90
C ASN A 68 -15.15 11.14 -9.02
N LEU A 69 -14.44 11.05 -7.88
CA LEU A 69 -13.04 10.62 -7.86
C LEU A 69 -12.89 9.18 -8.38
N ALA A 70 -13.81 8.27 -8.03
CA ALA A 70 -13.80 6.90 -8.54
C ALA A 70 -13.88 6.86 -10.07
N GLU A 71 -14.80 7.63 -10.67
CA GLU A 71 -14.94 7.76 -12.12
C GLU A 71 -13.68 8.32 -12.77
N TYR A 72 -13.09 9.35 -12.15
CA TYR A 72 -11.84 9.94 -12.63
C TYR A 72 -10.71 8.91 -12.62
N ILE A 73 -10.53 8.18 -11.52
CA ILE A 73 -9.50 7.14 -11.40
C ILE A 73 -9.74 6.03 -12.43
N TRP A 74 -10.98 5.60 -12.58
CA TRP A 74 -11.35 4.56 -13.53
C TRP A 74 -10.98 4.92 -14.97
N ASN A 75 -11.36 6.12 -15.41
CA ASN A 75 -11.17 6.59 -16.77
C ASN A 75 -9.72 6.95 -17.10
N ASN A 76 -8.93 7.39 -16.12
CA ASN A 76 -7.58 7.88 -16.36
C ASN A 76 -6.46 6.88 -16.04
N PHE A 77 -6.73 5.87 -15.21
CA PHE A 77 -5.69 4.94 -14.72
C PHE A 77 -6.07 3.46 -14.81
N LEU A 78 -7.36 3.15 -14.90
CA LEU A 78 -7.87 1.77 -14.92
C LEU A 78 -8.54 1.47 -16.27
N GLY A 79 -9.63 0.70 -16.27
CA GLY A 79 -10.27 0.15 -17.46
C GLY A 79 -11.17 1.10 -18.24
N GLY A 80 -11.37 2.34 -17.76
CA GLY A 80 -12.14 3.36 -18.48
C GLY A 80 -11.33 4.05 -19.58
N GLN A 81 -11.94 5.06 -20.19
CA GLN A 81 -11.38 5.78 -21.34
C GLN A 81 -11.20 7.26 -21.04
N SER A 82 -10.09 7.83 -21.47
CA SER A 82 -9.77 9.25 -21.34
C SER A 82 -8.78 9.65 -22.43
N ASN A 83 -8.96 10.84 -23.00
CA ASN A 83 -8.06 11.39 -24.03
C ASN A 83 -6.72 11.88 -23.44
N SER A 84 -6.60 11.96 -22.11
CA SER A 84 -5.46 12.57 -21.43
C SER A 84 -5.00 11.77 -20.21
N ARG A 85 -4.74 10.47 -20.39
CA ARG A 85 -4.30 9.59 -19.31
C ARG A 85 -2.91 10.01 -18.78
N PRO A 86 -2.76 10.35 -17.48
CA PRO A 86 -1.50 10.88 -16.95
C PRO A 86 -0.31 9.91 -17.07
N LEU A 87 -0.58 8.60 -17.04
CA LEU A 87 0.43 7.54 -17.14
C LEU A 87 0.47 6.89 -18.52
N GLY A 88 -0.18 7.49 -19.52
CA GLY A 88 -0.41 6.90 -20.84
C GLY A 88 -1.43 5.76 -20.79
N ASP A 89 -1.34 4.86 -21.78
CA ASP A 89 -2.36 3.84 -22.05
C ASP A 89 -2.30 2.63 -21.10
N ALA A 90 -1.39 2.64 -20.12
CA ALA A 90 -1.29 1.56 -19.15
C ALA A 90 -2.57 1.45 -18.30
N VAL A 91 -3.02 0.23 -18.09
CA VAL A 91 -4.12 -0.11 -17.18
C VAL A 91 -3.53 -0.70 -15.91
N LEU A 92 -3.60 0.05 -14.82
CA LEU A 92 -3.10 -0.37 -13.51
C LEU A 92 -3.91 -1.54 -12.95
N ASP A 93 -3.34 -2.26 -11.99
CA ASP A 93 -3.99 -3.41 -11.38
C ASP A 93 -4.99 -3.01 -10.28
N GLY A 94 -4.88 -1.80 -9.74
CA GLY A 94 -5.66 -1.42 -8.57
C GLY A 94 -5.39 -0.03 -8.02
N VAL A 95 -6.03 0.24 -6.89
CA VAL A 95 -5.93 1.50 -6.14
C VAL A 95 -5.53 1.20 -4.71
N ASP A 96 -4.54 1.94 -4.21
CA ASP A 96 -4.05 1.91 -2.83
C ASP A 96 -4.51 3.17 -2.09
N PHE A 97 -5.19 2.99 -0.97
CA PHE A 97 -5.74 4.05 -0.15
C PHE A 97 -4.75 4.39 0.98
N ASP A 98 -3.89 5.37 0.73
CA ASP A 98 -2.90 5.88 1.68
C ASP A 98 -3.41 7.18 2.31
N ILE A 99 -4.47 7.06 3.11
CA ILE A 99 -5.23 8.22 3.59
C ILE A 99 -4.82 8.59 5.01
N GLU A 100 -4.10 9.71 5.13
CA GLU A 100 -3.58 10.23 6.40
C GLU A 100 -4.20 11.58 6.80
N ALA A 101 -5.03 12.19 5.94
CA ALA A 101 -5.66 13.49 6.15
C ALA A 101 -7.08 13.59 5.56
N GLY A 102 -7.79 14.69 5.85
CA GLY A 102 -9.12 15.00 5.31
C GLY A 102 -10.28 14.27 5.99
N GLU A 103 -11.43 14.21 5.33
CA GLU A 103 -12.68 13.64 5.85
C GLU A 103 -12.89 12.16 5.45
N PRO A 104 -13.61 11.34 6.25
CA PRO A 104 -13.67 9.88 6.11
C PRO A 104 -14.70 9.38 5.06
N HIS A 105 -14.72 9.91 3.84
CA HIS A 105 -15.69 9.52 2.79
C HIS A 105 -15.23 8.36 1.88
N TYR A 106 -14.18 7.63 2.28
CA TYR A 106 -13.50 6.66 1.42
C TYR A 106 -14.25 5.34 1.21
N GLU A 107 -15.28 5.04 2.00
CA GLU A 107 -16.15 3.88 1.76
C GLU A 107 -16.88 4.02 0.42
N ALA A 108 -17.44 5.20 0.14
CA ALA A 108 -18.14 5.47 -1.11
C ALA A 108 -17.21 5.34 -2.33
N LEU A 109 -15.96 5.80 -2.19
CA LEU A 109 -14.92 5.62 -3.21
C LEU A 109 -14.62 4.13 -3.46
N ALA A 110 -14.40 3.35 -2.39
CA ALA A 110 -14.11 1.92 -2.50
C ALA A 110 -15.26 1.13 -3.16
N ARG A 111 -16.51 1.41 -2.75
CA ARG A 111 -17.70 0.79 -3.35
C ARG A 111 -17.82 1.12 -4.83
N ARG A 112 -17.68 2.40 -5.20
CA ARG A 112 -17.80 2.80 -6.60
C ARG A 112 -16.71 2.21 -7.49
N LEU A 113 -15.46 2.17 -7.02
CA LEU A 113 -14.38 1.48 -7.73
C LEU A 113 -14.68 -0.01 -7.90
N SER A 114 -15.19 -0.67 -6.86
CA SER A 114 -15.58 -2.08 -6.93
C SER A 114 -16.71 -2.33 -7.93
N GLU A 115 -17.69 -1.43 -8.04
CA GLU A 115 -18.77 -1.50 -9.04
C GLU A 115 -18.22 -1.35 -10.46
N LEU A 116 -17.38 -0.35 -10.71
CA LEU A 116 -16.77 -0.09 -12.01
C LEU A 116 -15.87 -1.24 -12.48
N GLY A 117 -15.22 -1.95 -11.55
CA GLY A 117 -14.38 -3.11 -11.83
C GLY A 117 -15.14 -4.40 -12.15
N GLN A 118 -16.48 -4.43 -12.07
CA GLN A 118 -17.26 -5.64 -12.34
C GLN A 118 -17.24 -6.00 -13.83
N GLY A 119 -17.18 -7.31 -14.13
CA GLY A 119 -17.24 -7.83 -15.51
C GLY A 119 -15.96 -7.67 -16.33
N GLY A 120 -14.88 -7.11 -15.76
CA GLY A 120 -13.59 -6.92 -16.42
C GLY A 120 -12.43 -7.68 -15.78
N LYS A 121 -11.20 -7.22 -16.06
CA LYS A 121 -9.99 -7.65 -15.34
C LYS A 121 -10.18 -7.35 -13.85
N LYS A 122 -9.76 -8.28 -12.98
CA LYS A 122 -9.82 -8.08 -11.53
C LYS A 122 -9.14 -6.76 -11.14
N LEU A 123 -9.91 -5.88 -10.51
CA LEU A 123 -9.43 -4.66 -9.84
C LEU A 123 -9.05 -4.99 -8.40
N TYR A 124 -7.83 -4.64 -7.99
CA TYR A 124 -7.37 -4.80 -6.62
C TYR A 124 -7.58 -3.53 -5.81
N LEU A 125 -8.09 -3.66 -4.59
CA LEU A 125 -8.15 -2.57 -3.63
C LEU A 125 -7.18 -2.85 -2.49
N ALA A 126 -6.30 -1.90 -2.22
CA ALA A 126 -5.35 -1.93 -1.11
C ALA A 126 -5.50 -0.70 -0.21
N ALA A 127 -5.05 -0.79 1.03
CA ALA A 127 -5.09 0.32 1.98
C ALA A 127 -3.85 0.34 2.88
N ALA A 128 -3.43 1.55 3.24
CA ALA A 128 -2.33 1.84 4.15
C ALA A 128 -2.81 2.54 5.44
N PRO A 129 -3.68 1.92 6.27
CA PRO A 129 -4.08 2.55 7.52
C PRO A 129 -2.88 2.74 8.45
N GLN A 130 -2.94 3.78 9.29
CA GLN A 130 -2.02 3.86 10.42
C GLN A 130 -2.27 2.72 11.40
N CYS A 131 -1.27 2.34 12.20
CA CYS A 131 -1.47 1.22 13.13
C CYS A 131 -2.52 1.43 14.24
N PRO A 132 -2.83 2.65 14.74
CA PRO A 132 -3.90 2.81 15.72
C PRO A 132 -5.22 2.25 15.21
N PHE A 133 -5.90 1.45 16.04
CA PHE A 133 -7.14 0.79 15.66
C PHE A 133 -8.33 1.36 16.45
N PRO A 134 -9.46 1.70 15.80
CA PRO A 134 -9.67 1.72 14.35
C PRO A 134 -8.97 2.91 13.68
N ASP A 135 -8.65 2.78 12.38
CA ASP A 135 -8.12 3.91 11.60
C ASP A 135 -9.22 4.96 11.37
N GLN A 136 -8.92 6.23 11.70
CA GLN A 136 -9.93 7.30 11.69
C GLN A 136 -10.50 7.60 10.30
N LYS A 137 -9.73 7.36 9.22
CA LYS A 137 -10.10 7.75 7.86
C LYS A 137 -10.59 6.57 7.04
N LEU A 138 -10.05 5.38 7.32
CA LEU A 138 -10.27 4.19 6.51
C LEU A 138 -11.17 3.15 7.17
N ASN A 139 -11.58 3.29 8.43
CA ASN A 139 -12.38 2.25 9.11
C ASN A 139 -13.68 1.90 8.36
N GLY A 140 -14.43 2.89 7.87
CA GLY A 140 -15.65 2.63 7.07
C GLY A 140 -15.34 1.87 5.78
N ALA A 141 -14.30 2.28 5.05
CA ALA A 141 -13.87 1.62 3.83
C ALA A 141 -13.41 0.18 4.09
N LEU A 142 -12.57 -0.04 5.10
CA LEU A 142 -12.02 -1.35 5.46
C LEU A 142 -13.09 -2.32 5.97
N SER A 143 -14.11 -1.81 6.66
CA SER A 143 -15.24 -2.62 7.17
C SER A 143 -16.16 -3.11 6.05
N SER A 144 -16.07 -2.55 4.85
CA SER A 144 -16.90 -2.97 3.70
C SER A 144 -16.56 -4.36 3.14
N GLY A 145 -15.39 -4.91 3.48
CA GLY A 145 -14.93 -6.21 2.96
C GLY A 145 -14.38 -6.19 1.53
N LEU A 146 -14.20 -5.00 0.95
CA LEU A 146 -13.78 -4.83 -0.44
C LEU A 146 -12.25 -4.89 -0.65
N PHE A 147 -11.45 -4.79 0.42
CA PHE A 147 -10.00 -4.67 0.31
C PHE A 147 -9.30 -6.04 0.23
N ASP A 148 -8.48 -6.23 -0.80
CA ASP A 148 -7.62 -7.40 -0.95
C ASP A 148 -6.42 -7.34 -0.02
N TYR A 149 -5.78 -6.17 0.07
CA TYR A 149 -4.49 -6.02 0.74
C TYR A 149 -4.52 -4.86 1.74
N VAL A 150 -4.05 -5.10 2.96
CA VAL A 150 -3.93 -4.05 3.98
C VAL A 150 -2.49 -4.02 4.50
N TRP A 151 -1.75 -2.96 4.20
CA TRP A 151 -0.39 -2.74 4.72
C TRP A 151 -0.41 -1.71 5.85
N ILE A 152 -0.60 -2.22 7.07
CA ILE A 152 -0.69 -1.40 8.28
C ILE A 152 0.63 -0.70 8.54
N GLN A 153 0.61 0.63 8.69
CA GLN A 153 1.81 1.44 8.94
C GLN A 153 2.24 1.34 10.42
N PHE A 154 3.18 0.44 10.73
CA PHE A 154 3.71 0.24 12.09
C PHE A 154 4.89 1.16 12.41
N TYR A 155 4.69 2.45 12.18
CA TYR A 155 5.66 3.52 12.44
C TYR A 155 4.96 4.84 12.76
N ASN A 156 5.71 5.82 13.31
CA ASN A 156 5.20 7.13 13.74
C ASN A 156 4.06 7.08 14.77
N ASN A 157 3.83 5.95 15.44
CA ASN A 157 2.68 5.71 16.30
C ASN A 157 3.04 4.79 17.47
N TYR A 158 2.25 4.82 18.55
CA TYR A 158 2.49 4.03 19.76
C TYR A 158 2.58 2.51 19.50
N CYS A 159 1.84 2.05 18.49
CA CYS A 159 1.73 0.64 18.10
C CYS A 159 2.86 0.16 17.18
N GLN A 160 3.87 1.00 16.91
CA GLN A 160 5.10 0.56 16.25
C GLN A 160 5.82 -0.53 17.07
N TYR A 161 6.67 -1.30 16.40
CA TYR A 161 7.50 -2.27 17.11
C TYR A 161 8.62 -1.57 17.92
N SER A 162 8.80 -2.00 19.16
CA SER A 162 9.91 -1.62 20.04
C SER A 162 10.56 -2.88 20.62
N SER A 163 11.90 -2.95 20.62
CA SER A 163 12.64 -4.07 21.21
C SER A 163 12.45 -4.18 22.72
N ASN A 164 12.12 -3.06 23.39
CA ASN A 164 11.92 -3.02 24.84
C ASN A 164 10.52 -3.48 25.23
N ASN A 165 9.53 -3.31 24.35
CA ASN A 165 8.15 -3.76 24.55
C ASN A 165 7.47 -3.99 23.19
N GLY A 166 7.41 -5.25 22.76
CA GLY A 166 6.73 -5.65 21.53
C GLY A 166 5.23 -5.91 21.67
N ASN A 167 4.64 -5.73 22.87
CA ASN A 167 3.26 -6.15 23.14
C ASN A 167 2.23 -5.28 22.44
N ASP A 168 2.46 -3.98 22.31
CA ASP A 168 1.53 -3.08 21.62
C ASP A 168 1.42 -3.45 20.14
N PHE A 169 2.55 -3.66 19.47
CA PHE A 169 2.60 -4.18 18.10
C PHE A 169 1.83 -5.49 17.95
N LYS A 170 2.10 -6.47 18.84
CA LYS A 170 1.46 -7.80 18.79
C LYS A 170 -0.05 -7.72 18.98
N THR A 171 -0.49 -6.94 19.96
CA THR A 171 -1.91 -6.72 20.29
C THR A 171 -2.63 -6.08 19.11
N VAL A 172 -2.04 -5.03 18.54
CA VAL A 172 -2.62 -4.29 17.42
C VAL A 172 -2.62 -5.12 16.13
N TRP A 173 -1.55 -5.87 15.83
CA TRP A 173 -1.52 -6.82 14.71
C TRP A 173 -2.64 -7.84 14.80
N ASN A 174 -2.82 -8.46 15.97
CA ASN A 174 -3.90 -9.43 16.20
C ASN A 174 -5.28 -8.77 16.05
N LYS A 175 -5.45 -7.54 16.57
CA LYS A 175 -6.71 -6.80 16.46
C LYS A 175 -7.08 -6.52 15.00
N TRP A 176 -6.14 -6.00 14.21
CA TRP A 176 -6.35 -5.75 12.78
C TRP A 176 -6.72 -7.01 12.02
N THR A 177 -5.91 -8.07 12.16
CA THR A 177 -6.07 -9.30 11.37
C THR A 177 -7.32 -10.11 11.75
N SER A 178 -7.79 -10.01 13.00
CA SER A 178 -9.03 -10.65 13.45
C SER A 178 -10.29 -9.86 13.14
N THR A 179 -10.21 -8.52 13.09
CA THR A 179 -11.41 -7.66 12.98
C THR A 179 -11.72 -7.27 11.54
N ILE A 180 -10.71 -6.96 10.72
CA ILE A 180 -10.94 -6.45 9.36
C ILE A 180 -11.12 -7.59 8.34
N PRO A 181 -12.19 -7.54 7.51
CA PRO A 181 -12.41 -8.48 6.42
C PRO A 181 -11.53 -8.13 5.21
N ALA A 182 -10.25 -8.51 5.24
CA ALA A 182 -9.35 -8.41 4.08
C ALA A 182 -8.65 -9.75 3.80
N ARG A 183 -8.23 -9.96 2.54
CA ARG A 183 -7.60 -11.21 2.09
C ARG A 183 -6.21 -11.40 2.71
N LYS A 184 -5.35 -10.37 2.69
CA LYS A 184 -4.00 -10.42 3.26
C LYS A 184 -3.60 -9.13 3.94
N PHE A 185 -2.81 -9.27 5.02
CA PHE A 185 -2.25 -8.18 5.81
C PHE A 185 -0.74 -8.18 5.73
N PHE A 186 -0.17 -6.99 5.66
CA PHE A 186 1.27 -6.77 5.51
C PHE A 186 1.75 -5.87 6.66
N VAL A 187 2.97 -6.13 7.12
CA VAL A 187 3.63 -5.26 8.10
C VAL A 187 4.28 -4.10 7.36
N GLY A 188 3.78 -2.88 7.54
CA GLY A 188 4.36 -1.66 6.98
C GLY A 188 5.50 -1.14 7.83
N LEU A 189 6.70 -1.00 7.26
CA LEU A 189 7.91 -0.56 7.95
C LEU A 189 8.64 0.54 7.18
N PRO A 190 9.35 1.46 7.87
CA PRO A 190 10.32 2.33 7.25
C PRO A 190 11.52 1.52 6.75
N ALA A 191 11.95 1.73 5.51
CA ALA A 191 13.11 1.03 4.92
C ALA A 191 14.45 1.50 5.50
N ALA A 192 14.48 2.66 6.16
CA ALA A 192 15.64 3.19 6.86
C ALA A 192 15.20 4.03 8.06
N ARG A 193 16.09 4.26 9.03
CA ARG A 193 15.82 5.11 10.19
C ARG A 193 15.40 6.54 9.79
N ALA A 194 15.93 7.06 8.70
CA ALA A 194 15.59 8.40 8.19
C ALA A 194 14.26 8.46 7.43
N ALA A 195 13.60 7.32 7.16
CA ALA A 195 12.38 7.28 6.35
C ALA A 195 11.11 7.65 7.13
N ALA A 196 11.18 7.68 8.46
CA ALA A 196 10.07 8.00 9.35
C ALA A 196 10.60 8.65 10.64
N GLY A 197 9.74 9.34 11.39
CA GLY A 197 10.09 9.93 12.68
C GLY A 197 10.42 8.87 13.75
N SER A 198 9.75 7.71 13.69
CA SER A 198 10.00 6.58 14.59
C SER A 198 9.56 5.24 13.97
N GLY A 199 9.85 4.12 14.63
CA GLY A 199 9.35 2.79 14.22
C GLY A 199 10.22 2.03 13.21
N TYR A 200 11.43 2.53 12.91
CA TYR A 200 12.41 1.73 12.16
C TYR A 200 12.83 0.50 12.96
N VAL A 201 12.75 -0.67 12.33
CA VAL A 201 13.18 -1.95 12.88
C VAL A 201 14.43 -2.40 12.13
N PRO A 202 15.56 -2.72 12.79
CA PRO A 202 16.71 -3.33 12.13
C PRO A 202 16.34 -4.69 11.51
N SER A 203 16.91 -5.03 10.34
CA SER A 203 16.52 -6.23 9.59
C SER A 203 16.71 -7.53 10.38
N ASN A 204 17.77 -7.65 11.19
CA ASN A 204 18.01 -8.80 12.05
C ASN A 204 16.94 -8.92 13.16
N VAL A 205 16.54 -7.79 13.75
CA VAL A 205 15.47 -7.74 14.76
C VAL A 205 14.13 -8.10 14.13
N PHE A 206 13.85 -7.59 12.92
CA PHE A 206 12.65 -7.96 12.18
C PHE A 206 12.58 -9.47 11.96
N ILE A 207 13.64 -10.07 11.41
CA ILE A 207 13.69 -11.51 11.09
C ILE A 207 13.54 -12.38 12.35
N THR A 208 14.18 -11.99 13.46
CA THR A 208 14.25 -12.83 14.67
C THR A 208 13.09 -12.61 15.64
N GLN A 209 12.45 -11.43 15.65
CA GLN A 209 11.46 -11.08 16.68
C GLN A 209 10.08 -10.71 16.14
N VAL A 210 10.00 -10.09 14.96
CA VAL A 210 8.73 -9.64 14.38
C VAL A 210 8.14 -10.70 13.46
N LEU A 211 8.96 -11.18 12.51
CA LEU A 211 8.55 -12.09 11.45
C LEU A 211 7.97 -13.42 11.98
N PRO A 212 8.58 -14.09 12.98
CA PRO A 212 8.04 -15.35 13.50
C PRO A 212 6.65 -15.17 14.12
N PHE A 213 6.38 -14.02 14.72
CA PHE A 213 5.07 -13.72 15.30
C PHE A 213 4.01 -13.50 14.24
N VAL A 214 4.26 -12.62 13.25
CA VAL A 214 3.25 -12.29 12.24
C VAL A 214 2.96 -13.43 11.28
N LYS A 215 3.96 -14.30 11.00
CA LYS A 215 3.80 -15.50 10.15
C LYS A 215 2.84 -16.54 10.75
N ASN A 216 2.55 -16.49 12.04
CA ASN A 216 1.54 -17.37 12.65
C ASN A 216 0.11 -17.04 12.21
N SER A 217 -0.12 -15.85 11.64
CA SER A 217 -1.44 -15.50 11.09
C SER A 217 -1.60 -16.06 9.67
N PRO A 218 -2.67 -16.82 9.36
CA PRO A 218 -2.94 -17.28 7.99
C PRO A 218 -3.21 -16.11 7.02
N LYS A 219 -3.56 -14.94 7.58
CA LYS A 219 -3.77 -13.71 6.84
C LYS A 219 -2.48 -12.92 6.58
N TYR A 220 -1.32 -13.35 7.09
CA TYR A 220 -0.04 -12.72 6.75
C TYR A 220 0.22 -12.84 5.24
N GLY A 221 0.54 -11.69 4.62
CA GLY A 221 0.82 -11.54 3.19
C GLY A 221 2.24 -11.06 2.88
N GLY A 222 2.96 -10.50 3.84
CA GLY A 222 4.33 -10.02 3.63
C GLY A 222 4.65 -8.72 4.38
N VAL A 223 5.55 -7.94 3.78
CA VAL A 223 6.06 -6.67 4.30
C VAL A 223 5.86 -5.57 3.26
N MET A 224 5.47 -4.38 3.72
CA MET A 224 5.47 -3.16 2.91
C MET A 224 6.61 -2.25 3.41
N LEU A 225 7.37 -1.65 2.50
CA LEU A 225 8.50 -0.78 2.84
C LEU A 225 8.26 0.65 2.37
N TRP A 226 8.31 1.59 3.32
CA TRP A 226 8.33 3.02 3.06
C TRP A 226 9.78 3.54 3.13
N ASN A 227 10.42 3.95 2.05
CA ASN A 227 10.00 3.88 0.65
C ASN A 227 11.18 3.36 -0.20
N ARG A 228 10.99 3.30 -1.52
CA ARG A 228 12.02 2.78 -2.43
C ARG A 228 13.34 3.57 -2.39
N TYR A 229 13.28 4.89 -2.25
CA TYR A 229 14.48 5.72 -2.18
C TYR A 229 15.37 5.32 -1.00
N TYR A 230 14.77 5.11 0.17
CA TYR A 230 15.49 4.65 1.35
C TYR A 230 15.90 3.18 1.25
N ASP A 231 15.07 2.32 0.67
CA ASP A 231 15.38 0.91 0.46
C ASP A 231 16.61 0.70 -0.46
N ILE A 232 16.79 1.54 -1.50
CA ILE A 232 17.99 1.49 -2.34
C ILE A 232 19.26 1.80 -1.53
N GLN A 233 19.17 2.73 -0.58
CA GLN A 233 20.32 3.15 0.21
C GLN A 233 20.64 2.19 1.36
N SER A 234 19.60 1.67 2.02
CA SER A 234 19.75 0.78 3.17
C SER A 234 19.85 -0.69 2.79
N ASP A 235 19.47 -1.04 1.56
CA ASP A 235 19.35 -2.41 1.04
C ASP A 235 18.44 -3.29 1.93
N TYR A 236 17.39 -2.70 2.50
CA TYR A 236 16.57 -3.35 3.52
C TYR A 236 15.82 -4.57 2.97
N SER A 237 15.21 -4.43 1.79
CA SER A 237 14.48 -5.51 1.12
C SER A 237 15.37 -6.72 0.80
N SER A 238 16.60 -6.49 0.33
CA SER A 238 17.55 -7.59 0.06
C SER A 238 17.94 -8.35 1.34
N LYS A 239 18.07 -7.63 2.46
CA LYS A 239 18.43 -8.23 3.77
C LYS A 239 17.33 -9.11 4.35
N ILE A 240 16.06 -8.81 4.07
CA ILE A 240 14.93 -9.59 4.61
C ILE A 240 14.31 -10.54 3.58
N GLY A 241 14.60 -10.36 2.29
CA GLY A 241 13.85 -10.98 1.19
C GLY A 241 13.90 -12.51 1.14
N SER A 242 14.98 -13.14 1.64
CA SER A 242 15.06 -14.60 1.75
C SER A 242 14.26 -15.17 2.92
N SER A 243 13.87 -14.33 3.87
CA SER A 243 13.18 -14.75 5.10
C SER A 243 11.67 -14.62 5.01
N ILE A 244 11.14 -13.79 4.10
CA ILE A 244 9.71 -13.52 3.91
C ILE A 244 9.04 -14.67 3.18
#